data_AF-A0A2N1PMT2-F1
#
_entry.id   AF-A0A2N1PMT2-F1
#
_cell.length_a   1.000
_cell.length_b   1.000
_cell.length_c   1.000
_cell.angle_alpha   90.00
_cell.angle_beta   90.00
_cell.angle_gamma   90.00
#
_symmetry.space_group_name_H-M   'P 1'
#
loop_
_entity.id
_entity.type
_entity.pdbx_description
1 polymer ?
#
loop_
_entity_poly.entity_id
_entity_poly.type
_entity_poly.pdbx_seq_one_letter_code
_entity_poly.pdbx_strand_id
1 'polypeptide(L)'
;MLTAKMIALLIRGMPGLAEAGWTCLSTTLPGIIAIASLLCTWPAPESPSELLRQKMQNQDKQRYVCYYGPETTELKNCSLAILEPANWNRKAINLLKADQISVIGYCSIGEAAETEAAELFRNHGQTWGLDLDGNGNADLNGIWKSVYGDSRSQIWRDHVLKKIDKLLNMGFQGVFLDTIDTCDLSPEQPLAMAGLIREIRYRNPDIILIGNRGFGAYRADPAILNDKVIDGVMFECFTTIHDFNLGHPRMLSKEDLLFNHVIFTDYLQPFQKKGGILLSLDYGAESGAPSEAESMSEARSLVSIALSRARDYGFISLISTVNLDSVKAIEGKVSSAMIRKYGKNSMARKLNSAENTRGNSDSGEN
;
A
#
# COMPACT_ATOMS: atom_id res chain seq x y z
N MET A 1 -13.11 37.45 -8.42
CA MET A 1 -12.47 38.73 -8.05
C MET A 1 -12.29 38.76 -6.53
N LEU A 2 -11.08 38.49 -6.02
CA LEU A 2 -10.79 38.83 -4.63
C LEU A 2 -10.76 40.35 -4.52
N THR A 3 -11.46 40.90 -3.54
CA THR A 3 -11.51 42.34 -3.31
C THR A 3 -10.18 42.84 -2.75
N ALA A 4 -9.83 44.10 -3.05
CA ALA A 4 -8.57 44.74 -2.65
C ALA A 4 -8.27 44.64 -1.14
N LYS A 5 -9.29 44.43 -0.30
CA LYS A 5 -9.14 44.20 1.14
C LYS A 5 -8.52 42.84 1.50
N MET A 6 -8.71 41.78 0.72
CA MET A 6 -8.09 40.47 0.99
C MET A 6 -6.60 40.44 0.64
N ILE A 7 -6.19 41.18 -0.39
CA ILE A 7 -4.78 41.30 -0.79
C ILE A 7 -3.97 42.03 0.29
N ALA A 8 -4.55 43.07 0.90
CA ALA A 8 -3.92 43.80 2.01
C ALA A 8 -3.72 42.96 3.28
N LEU A 9 -4.54 41.92 3.48
CA LEU A 9 -4.44 40.98 4.60
C LEU A 9 -3.34 39.93 4.39
N LEU A 10 -3.14 39.47 3.16
CA LEU A 10 -2.08 38.50 2.82
C LEU A 10 -0.67 39.11 2.97
N ILE A 11 -0.50 40.41 2.71
CA ILE A 11 0.81 41.08 2.79
C ILE A 11 1.24 41.37 4.24
N ARG A 12 0.29 41.51 5.19
CA ARG A 12 0.61 41.81 6.60
C ARG A 12 1.15 40.60 7.39
N GLY A 13 1.12 39.39 6.84
CA GLY A 13 1.55 38.17 7.51
C GLY A 13 3.01 37.75 7.25
N MET A 14 3.78 38.49 6.44
CA MET A 14 5.15 38.11 6.08
C MET A 14 6.17 38.94 6.88
N PRO A 15 6.93 38.35 7.82
CA PRO A 15 8.00 39.07 8.52
C PRO A 15 9.19 39.26 7.57
N GLY A 16 9.47 40.51 7.18
CA GLY A 16 10.65 40.85 6.37
C GLY A 16 10.54 42.04 5.42
N LEU A 17 9.37 42.66 5.24
CA LEU A 17 9.17 43.77 4.30
C LEU A 17 8.93 45.14 4.97
N ALA A 18 9.34 45.31 6.22
CA ALA A 18 9.06 46.52 7.00
C ALA A 18 10.11 47.65 6.88
N GLU A 19 11.18 47.52 6.08
CA GLU A 19 12.27 48.52 6.02
C GLU A 19 12.61 49.04 4.61
N ALA A 20 11.60 49.19 3.73
CA ALA A 20 11.76 50.02 2.53
C ALA A 20 10.67 51.10 2.52
N GLY A 21 11.14 52.36 2.51
CA GLY A 21 10.35 53.57 2.73
C GLY A 21 9.07 53.66 1.90
N TRP A 22 7.97 53.90 2.60
CA TRP A 22 6.69 54.31 2.02
C TRP A 22 6.72 55.79 1.68
N THR A 23 7.39 56.16 0.59
CA THR A 23 7.18 57.46 -0.05
C THR A 23 7.35 57.30 -1.56
N CYS A 24 6.26 57.60 -2.27
CA CYS A 24 6.18 57.79 -3.72
C CYS A 24 6.08 56.52 -4.57
N LEU A 25 4.85 56.01 -4.76
CA LEU A 25 4.47 55.23 -5.94
C LEU A 25 3.06 55.65 -6.38
N SER A 26 2.99 56.82 -7.02
CA SER A 26 1.86 57.24 -7.83
C SER A 26 2.16 56.94 -9.30
N THR A 27 2.13 55.69 -9.74
CA THR A 27 2.11 55.36 -11.18
C THR A 27 1.56 53.96 -11.45
N THR A 28 0.41 53.96 -12.12
CA THR A 28 -0.12 53.01 -13.09
C THR A 28 -0.47 51.57 -12.64
N LEU A 29 -1.77 51.27 -12.75
CA LEU A 29 -2.43 49.97 -12.64
C LEU A 29 -1.74 48.76 -13.33
N PRO A 30 -0.94 48.89 -14.42
CA PRO A 30 -0.21 47.77 -15.03
C PRO A 30 0.89 47.17 -14.15
N GLY A 31 1.50 47.93 -13.24
CA GLY A 31 2.61 47.44 -12.40
C GLY A 31 2.17 46.43 -11.33
N ILE A 32 0.95 46.59 -10.79
CA ILE A 32 0.37 45.66 -9.81
C ILE A 32 -0.07 44.35 -10.49
N ILE A 33 -0.55 44.44 -11.73
CA ILE A 33 -0.91 43.26 -12.53
C ILE A 33 0.36 42.45 -12.85
N ALA A 34 1.47 43.09 -13.19
CA ALA A 34 2.73 42.39 -13.48
C ALA A 34 3.28 41.62 -12.26
N ILE A 35 3.21 42.18 -11.05
CA ILE A 35 3.64 41.49 -9.82
C ILE A 35 2.69 40.35 -9.44
N ALA A 36 1.37 40.54 -9.63
CA ALA A 36 0.39 39.46 -9.44
C ALA A 36 0.57 38.32 -10.46
N SER A 37 0.94 38.63 -11.70
CA SER A 37 1.24 37.63 -12.73
C SER A 37 2.54 36.86 -12.47
N LEU A 38 3.57 37.52 -11.90
CA LEU A 38 4.82 36.87 -11.50
C LEU A 38 4.71 35.99 -10.24
N LEU A 39 3.73 36.26 -9.37
CA LEU A 39 3.43 35.41 -8.21
C LEU A 39 2.49 34.23 -8.54
N CYS A 40 1.81 34.27 -9.69
CA CYS A 40 0.94 33.17 -10.17
C CYS A 40 1.66 32.12 -11.02
N THR A 41 2.97 32.23 -11.24
CA THR A 41 3.77 31.23 -11.96
C THR A 41 4.62 30.35 -11.04
N TRP A 42 4.49 30.46 -9.72
CA TRP A 42 5.13 29.49 -8.82
C TRP A 42 4.36 28.17 -8.93
N PRO A 43 4.96 27.08 -9.45
CA PRO A 43 4.26 25.80 -9.49
C PRO A 43 3.85 25.43 -8.07
N ALA A 44 2.60 25.01 -7.89
CA ALA A 44 2.15 24.49 -6.61
C ALA A 44 3.14 23.40 -6.15
N PRO A 45 3.51 23.36 -4.86
CA PRO A 45 4.40 22.31 -4.36
C PRO A 45 3.81 20.95 -4.74
N GLU A 46 4.65 20.07 -5.28
CA GLU A 46 4.23 18.73 -5.72
C GLU A 46 3.66 17.94 -4.54
N SER A 47 2.56 17.20 -4.77
CA SER A 47 1.98 16.38 -3.71
C SER A 47 2.97 15.28 -3.29
N PRO A 48 2.93 14.82 -2.02
CA PRO A 48 3.80 13.74 -1.56
C PRO A 48 3.70 12.45 -2.38
N SER A 49 2.52 12.17 -2.95
CA SER A 49 2.34 11.04 -3.86
C SER A 49 2.96 11.22 -5.23
N GLU A 50 3.07 12.46 -5.74
CA GLU A 50 3.80 12.73 -6.98
C GLU A 50 5.31 12.58 -6.78
N LEU A 51 5.83 13.10 -5.66
CA LEU A 51 7.23 12.90 -5.27
C LEU A 51 7.56 11.41 -5.09
N LEU A 52 6.66 10.63 -4.47
CA LEU A 52 6.82 9.19 -4.36
C LEU A 52 6.88 8.52 -5.73
N ARG A 53 5.96 8.87 -6.65
CA ARG A 53 5.96 8.35 -8.03
C ARG A 53 7.29 8.62 -8.73
N GLN A 54 7.79 9.84 -8.65
CA GLN A 54 9.08 10.21 -9.26
C GLN A 54 10.24 9.40 -8.68
N LYS A 55 10.31 9.23 -7.35
CA LYS A 55 11.33 8.40 -6.70
C LYS A 55 11.26 6.95 -7.20
N MET A 56 10.06 6.40 -7.34
CA MET A 56 9.83 5.04 -7.84
C MET A 56 10.14 4.83 -9.33
N GLN A 57 10.37 5.89 -10.11
CA GLN A 57 10.85 5.76 -11.50
C GLN A 57 12.35 5.44 -11.57
N ASN A 58 13.10 5.65 -10.48
CA ASN A 58 14.53 5.35 -10.44
C ASN A 58 14.78 3.83 -10.42
N GLN A 59 15.27 3.30 -11.55
CA GLN A 59 15.57 1.87 -11.73
C GLN A 59 16.93 1.43 -11.14
N ASP A 60 17.73 2.36 -10.64
CA ASP A 60 19.01 2.07 -9.96
C ASP A 60 18.83 1.80 -8.46
N LYS A 61 17.65 2.13 -7.91
CA LYS A 61 17.27 1.81 -6.54
C LYS A 61 16.25 0.69 -6.50
N GLN A 62 16.19 0.01 -5.36
CA GLN A 62 15.02 -0.78 -5.03
C GLN A 62 13.82 0.17 -4.95
N ARG A 63 12.75 -0.10 -5.68
CA ARG A 63 11.61 0.83 -5.75
C ARG A 63 10.81 0.82 -4.46
N TYR A 64 10.65 -0.34 -3.82
CA TYR A 64 10.12 -0.36 -2.46
C TYR A 64 10.51 -1.59 -1.64
N VAL A 65 10.33 -1.50 -0.33
CA VAL A 65 10.46 -2.61 0.61
C VAL A 65 9.32 -2.55 1.64
N CYS A 66 8.82 -3.72 2.02
CA CYS A 66 7.97 -3.92 3.20
C CYS A 66 8.80 -4.71 4.22
N TYR A 67 9.08 -4.09 5.37
CA TYR A 67 10.06 -4.59 6.32
C TYR A 67 9.60 -4.41 7.77
N TYR A 68 9.27 -5.51 8.43
CA TYR A 68 8.82 -5.55 9.82
C TYR A 68 9.90 -6.04 10.78
N GLY A 69 11.14 -6.18 10.30
CA GLY A 69 12.30 -6.47 11.15
C GLY A 69 12.77 -5.27 11.99
N PRO A 70 13.85 -5.46 12.76
CA PRO A 70 14.43 -4.42 13.63
C PRO A 70 15.07 -3.27 12.85
N GLU A 71 15.22 -2.09 13.47
CA GLU A 71 15.92 -0.93 12.88
C GLU A 71 17.24 -1.32 12.18
N THR A 72 17.40 -0.92 10.92
CA THR A 72 18.55 -1.27 10.09
C THR A 72 18.96 -0.16 9.13
N THR A 73 20.24 -0.14 8.76
CA THR A 73 20.79 0.82 7.78
C THR A 73 20.70 0.35 6.33
N GLU A 74 20.31 -0.91 6.10
CA GLU A 74 20.24 -1.51 4.76
C GLU A 74 19.17 -0.86 3.85
N LEU A 75 18.20 -0.14 4.43
CA LEU A 75 17.11 0.53 3.71
C LEU A 75 17.55 1.69 2.82
N LYS A 76 18.81 2.17 2.92
CA LYS A 76 19.33 3.34 2.17
C LYS A 76 19.19 3.24 0.64
N ASN A 77 19.05 2.03 0.12
CA ASN A 77 18.96 1.77 -1.32
C ASN A 77 17.52 1.65 -1.84
N CYS A 78 16.50 1.95 -1.03
CA CYS A 78 15.10 1.92 -1.47
C CYS A 78 14.50 3.33 -1.69
N SER A 79 13.43 3.42 -2.48
CA SER A 79 12.67 4.67 -2.70
C SER A 79 11.49 4.83 -1.72
N LEU A 80 10.93 3.70 -1.27
CA LEU A 80 9.83 3.60 -0.31
C LEU A 80 10.10 2.48 0.68
N ALA A 81 9.94 2.76 1.97
CA ALA A 81 9.98 1.78 3.04
C ALA A 81 8.64 1.77 3.80
N ILE A 82 7.99 0.60 3.85
CA ILE A 82 6.82 0.30 4.67
C ILE A 82 7.32 -0.43 5.91
N LEU A 83 7.12 0.16 7.10
CA LEU A 83 7.78 -0.28 8.33
C LEU A 83 6.79 -0.56 9.46
N GLU A 84 7.08 -1.56 10.29
CA GLU A 84 6.42 -1.82 11.57
C GLU A 84 6.80 -0.73 12.59
N PRO A 85 5.88 0.17 12.99
CA PRO A 85 6.20 1.31 13.84
C PRO A 85 6.85 0.96 15.18
N ALA A 86 6.52 -0.20 15.77
CA ALA A 86 7.07 -0.61 17.07
C ALA A 86 8.61 -0.78 17.04
N ASN A 87 9.19 -1.03 15.87
CA ASN A 87 10.63 -1.27 15.71
C ASN A 87 11.44 0.00 15.41
N TRP A 88 10.79 1.17 15.29
CA TRP A 88 11.41 2.40 14.80
C TRP A 88 11.11 3.61 15.69
N ASN A 89 12.08 4.51 15.81
CA ASN A 89 11.93 5.77 16.53
C ASN A 89 12.05 6.99 15.59
N ARG A 90 11.66 8.17 16.09
CA ARG A 90 11.68 9.44 15.33
C ARG A 90 13.05 9.75 14.72
N LYS A 91 14.15 9.49 15.44
CA LYS A 91 15.51 9.77 14.96
C LYS A 91 15.83 8.91 13.74
N ALA A 92 15.55 7.60 13.82
CA ALA A 92 15.78 6.65 12.74
C ALA A 92 14.94 6.99 11.48
N ILE A 93 13.66 7.30 11.67
CA ILE A 93 12.76 7.72 10.59
C ILE A 93 13.30 8.98 9.90
N ASN A 94 13.78 9.97 10.67
CA ASN A 94 14.34 11.20 10.10
C ASN A 94 15.66 10.96 9.34
N LEU A 95 16.48 9.99 9.75
CA LEU A 95 17.69 9.61 9.01
C LEU A 95 17.35 9.00 7.65
N LEU A 96 16.38 8.09 7.59
CA LEU A 96 15.91 7.52 6.32
C LEU A 96 15.35 8.59 5.38
N LYS A 97 14.59 9.55 5.92
CA LYS A 97 14.05 10.67 5.15
C LYS A 97 15.14 11.60 4.63
N ALA A 98 16.19 11.85 5.41
CA ALA A 98 17.34 12.63 4.96
C ALA A 98 18.05 11.96 3.76
N ASP A 99 18.06 10.62 3.73
CA ASP A 99 18.52 9.79 2.61
C ASP A 99 17.51 9.70 1.45
N GLN A 100 16.50 10.60 1.44
CA GLN A 100 15.47 10.73 0.41
C GLN A 100 14.51 9.53 0.30
N ILE A 101 14.43 8.68 1.31
CA ILE A 101 13.49 7.55 1.36
C ILE A 101 12.12 8.07 1.78
N SER A 102 11.07 7.61 1.11
CA SER A 102 9.71 7.82 1.59
C SER A 102 9.39 6.77 2.65
N VAL A 103 9.08 7.18 3.87
CA VAL A 103 8.88 6.24 5.00
C VAL A 103 7.42 6.27 5.43
N ILE A 104 6.73 5.12 5.31
CA ILE A 104 5.33 4.96 5.70
C ILE A 104 5.17 3.91 6.79
N GLY A 105 4.28 4.16 7.74
CA GLY A 105 4.05 3.28 8.88
C GLY A 105 2.96 2.26 8.59
N TYR A 106 3.17 1.00 8.96
CA TYR A 106 2.14 -0.02 8.99
C TYR A 106 1.02 0.33 9.97
N CYS A 107 -0.24 0.14 9.56
CA CYS A 107 -1.39 0.27 10.43
C CYS A 107 -2.51 -0.69 9.97
N SER A 108 -2.74 -1.75 10.76
CA SER A 108 -3.98 -2.53 10.67
C SER A 108 -5.18 -1.65 11.04
N ILE A 109 -6.17 -1.56 10.14
CA ILE A 109 -7.41 -0.79 10.35
C ILE A 109 -8.67 -1.65 10.47
N GLY A 110 -8.56 -2.94 10.18
CA GLY A 110 -9.62 -3.94 10.36
C GLY A 110 -9.40 -4.90 11.52
N GLU A 111 -8.20 -4.93 12.12
CA GLU A 111 -7.88 -5.83 13.23
C GLU A 111 -7.05 -5.15 14.32
N ALA A 112 -7.25 -5.56 15.57
CA ALA A 112 -6.42 -5.21 16.72
C ALA A 112 -5.49 -6.37 17.08
N ALA A 113 -4.19 -6.10 17.22
CA ALA A 113 -3.25 -7.09 17.75
C ALA A 113 -3.58 -7.45 19.21
N GLU A 114 -3.09 -8.58 19.71
CA GLU A 114 -3.44 -9.10 21.05
C GLU A 114 -3.32 -8.06 22.19
N THR A 115 -2.20 -7.33 22.26
CA THR A 115 -1.97 -6.32 23.30
C THR A 115 -2.86 -5.09 23.16
N GLU A 116 -3.15 -4.70 21.92
CA GLU A 116 -4.05 -3.61 21.55
C GLU A 116 -5.50 -3.97 21.90
N ALA A 117 -5.94 -5.18 21.55
CA ALA A 117 -7.25 -5.70 21.87
C ALA A 117 -7.46 -5.79 23.40
N ALA A 118 -6.45 -6.26 24.14
CA ALA A 118 -6.52 -6.30 25.60
C ALA A 118 -6.71 -4.90 26.23
N GLU A 119 -6.11 -3.86 25.65
CA GLU A 119 -6.35 -2.47 26.07
C GLU A 119 -7.79 -2.03 25.78
N LEU A 120 -8.26 -2.28 24.56
CA LEU A 120 -9.62 -1.91 24.14
C LEU A 120 -10.69 -2.64 24.96
N PHE A 121 -10.53 -3.93 25.24
CA PHE A 121 -11.43 -4.68 26.11
C PHE A 121 -11.52 -4.10 27.51
N ARG A 122 -10.38 -3.71 28.11
CA ARG A 122 -10.38 -3.09 29.45
C ARG A 122 -11.10 -1.74 29.47
N ASN A 123 -10.99 -0.96 28.40
CA ASN A 123 -11.52 0.41 28.36
C ASN A 123 -12.96 0.48 27.85
N HIS A 124 -13.38 -0.45 26.99
CA HIS A 124 -14.61 -0.34 26.21
C HIS A 124 -15.45 -1.63 26.14
N GLY A 125 -15.00 -2.73 26.78
CA GLY A 125 -15.63 -4.04 26.63
C GLY A 125 -15.54 -4.55 25.19
N GLN A 126 -16.55 -5.29 24.74
CA GLN A 126 -16.59 -5.95 23.41
C GLN A 126 -17.11 -5.04 22.27
N THR A 127 -17.71 -3.89 22.60
CA THR A 127 -18.54 -3.07 21.67
C THR A 127 -17.82 -2.42 20.49
N TRP A 128 -16.50 -2.55 20.42
CA TRP A 128 -15.67 -2.06 19.32
C TRP A 128 -15.34 -3.16 18.30
N GLY A 129 -15.41 -4.42 18.70
CA GLY A 129 -15.06 -5.55 17.86
C GLY A 129 -16.24 -6.06 17.05
N LEU A 130 -15.93 -6.76 15.97
CA LEU A 130 -16.91 -7.38 15.09
C LEU A 130 -17.43 -8.67 15.72
N ASP A 131 -18.75 -8.76 15.85
CA ASP A 131 -19.49 -9.94 16.31
C ASP A 131 -20.12 -10.63 15.09
N LEU A 132 -19.47 -11.68 14.60
CA LEU A 132 -19.85 -12.46 13.42
C LEU A 132 -20.89 -13.52 13.72
N ASP A 133 -20.90 -14.07 14.94
CA ASP A 133 -21.80 -15.15 15.34
C ASP A 133 -23.03 -14.67 16.16
N GLY A 134 -23.06 -13.38 16.52
CA GLY A 134 -24.16 -12.75 17.23
C GLY A 134 -24.19 -13.07 18.72
N ASN A 135 -23.10 -13.57 19.30
CA ASN A 135 -23.03 -13.96 20.70
C ASN A 135 -22.75 -12.77 21.66
N GLY A 136 -22.54 -11.57 21.12
CA GLY A 136 -22.25 -10.35 21.87
C GLY A 136 -20.76 -10.14 22.18
N ASN A 137 -19.85 -10.95 21.64
CA ASN A 137 -18.41 -10.81 21.80
C ASN A 137 -17.71 -10.56 20.47
N ALA A 138 -16.55 -9.91 20.53
CA ALA A 138 -15.72 -9.74 19.35
C ALA A 138 -15.07 -11.07 18.93
N ASP A 139 -15.10 -11.36 17.63
CA ASP A 139 -14.47 -12.54 17.05
C ASP A 139 -12.96 -12.37 16.81
N LEU A 140 -12.26 -13.51 16.81
CA LEU A 140 -10.82 -13.60 16.69
C LEU A 140 -10.40 -14.08 15.30
N ASN A 141 -9.30 -13.52 14.80
CA ASN A 141 -8.56 -14.11 13.70
C ASN A 141 -7.60 -15.19 14.24
N GLY A 142 -7.94 -16.46 14.00
CA GLY A 142 -7.17 -17.59 14.53
C GLY A 142 -5.74 -17.72 13.99
N ILE A 143 -5.44 -17.15 12.81
CA ILE A 143 -4.10 -17.21 12.19
C ILE A 143 -3.18 -16.18 12.83
N TRP A 144 -3.65 -14.93 12.94
CA TRP A 144 -2.84 -13.80 13.40
C TRP A 144 -2.98 -13.50 14.90
N LYS A 145 -3.87 -14.22 15.60
CA LYS A 145 -4.17 -14.01 17.03
C LYS A 145 -4.58 -12.56 17.34
N SER A 146 -5.28 -11.96 16.39
CA SER A 146 -5.85 -10.61 16.46
C SER A 146 -7.36 -10.69 16.64
N VAL A 147 -7.98 -9.54 16.93
CA VAL A 147 -9.43 -9.38 17.07
C VAL A 147 -9.94 -8.54 15.91
N TYR A 148 -11.05 -8.96 15.29
CA TYR A 148 -11.68 -8.17 14.23
C TYR A 148 -12.31 -6.90 14.78
N GLY A 149 -11.97 -5.75 14.18
CA GLY A 149 -12.58 -4.46 14.49
C GLY A 149 -13.88 -4.24 13.69
N ASP A 150 -14.89 -3.63 14.32
CA ASP A 150 -16.09 -3.22 13.62
C ASP A 150 -15.93 -1.78 13.09
N SER A 151 -15.84 -1.62 11.77
CA SER A 151 -15.71 -0.31 11.11
C SER A 151 -16.92 0.60 11.28
N ARG A 152 -18.06 0.06 11.74
CA ARG A 152 -19.27 0.80 12.11
C ARG A 152 -19.18 1.36 13.53
N SER A 153 -18.33 0.80 14.38
CA SER A 153 -18.16 1.25 15.76
C SER A 153 -17.33 2.52 15.83
N GLN A 154 -17.90 3.57 16.42
CA GLN A 154 -17.16 4.83 16.60
C GLN A 154 -15.93 4.65 17.50
N ILE A 155 -15.98 3.73 18.47
CA ILE A 155 -14.85 3.42 19.37
C ILE A 155 -13.67 2.88 18.55
N TRP A 156 -13.94 1.94 17.63
CA TRP A 156 -12.91 1.39 16.74
C TRP A 156 -12.36 2.46 15.80
N ARG A 157 -13.23 3.24 15.16
CA ARG A 157 -12.83 4.33 14.25
C ARG A 157 -11.93 5.35 14.97
N ASP A 158 -12.33 5.82 16.14
CA ASP A 158 -11.55 6.79 16.92
C ASP A 158 -10.19 6.23 17.32
N HIS A 159 -10.14 4.94 17.66
CA HIS A 159 -8.89 4.25 17.97
C HIS A 159 -7.96 4.18 16.76
N VAL A 160 -8.46 3.78 15.59
CA VAL A 160 -7.68 3.76 14.33
C VAL A 160 -7.15 5.16 13.99
N LEU A 161 -7.99 6.19 14.09
CA LEU A 161 -7.60 7.56 13.80
C LEU A 161 -6.50 8.05 14.76
N LYS A 162 -6.61 7.70 16.05
CA LYS A 162 -5.57 7.97 17.05
C LYS A 162 -4.27 7.21 16.77
N LYS A 163 -4.32 5.97 16.27
CA LYS A 163 -3.12 5.25 15.82
C LYS A 163 -2.42 6.00 14.70
N ILE A 164 -3.17 6.43 13.69
CA ILE A 164 -2.64 7.19 12.56
C ILE A 164 -1.99 8.50 13.03
N ASP A 165 -2.66 9.25 13.92
CA ASP A 165 -2.09 10.46 14.50
C ASP A 165 -0.75 10.19 15.20
N LYS A 166 -0.62 9.08 15.94
CA LYS A 166 0.66 8.68 16.56
C LYS A 166 1.75 8.42 15.52
N LEU A 167 1.44 7.72 14.42
CA LEU A 167 2.39 7.45 13.34
C LEU A 167 2.90 8.74 12.69
N LEU A 168 1.99 9.64 12.35
CA LEU A 168 2.37 10.93 11.76
C LEU A 168 3.20 11.76 12.75
N ASN A 169 2.83 11.75 14.04
CA ASN A 169 3.61 12.39 15.08
C ASN A 169 5.01 11.80 15.23
N MET A 170 5.21 10.50 15.00
CA MET A 170 6.54 9.86 14.97
C MET A 170 7.41 10.31 13.79
N GLY A 171 6.81 10.90 12.75
CA GLY A 171 7.51 11.48 11.61
C GLY A 171 7.36 10.69 10.29
N PHE A 172 6.52 9.64 10.27
CA PHE A 172 6.13 8.95 9.05
C PHE A 172 5.42 9.91 8.09
N GLN A 173 5.65 9.73 6.79
CA GLN A 173 5.08 10.58 5.73
C GLN A 173 3.73 10.08 5.22
N GLY A 174 3.27 8.95 5.75
CA GLY A 174 2.12 8.24 5.27
C GLY A 174 1.85 6.98 6.08
N VAL A 175 0.74 6.34 5.73
CA VAL A 175 0.26 5.13 6.38
C VAL A 175 -0.02 4.06 5.33
N PHE A 176 0.43 2.86 5.63
CA PHE A 176 0.04 1.64 4.94
C PHE A 176 -1.14 1.01 5.69
N LEU A 177 -2.31 1.06 5.08
CA LEU A 177 -3.58 0.61 5.65
C LEU A 177 -3.75 -0.89 5.39
N ASP A 178 -3.56 -1.70 6.42
CA ASP A 178 -3.68 -3.16 6.33
C ASP A 178 -5.03 -3.65 6.85
N THR A 179 -5.34 -4.92 6.57
CA THR A 179 -6.56 -5.65 6.98
C THR A 179 -7.87 -5.00 6.54
N ILE A 180 -7.84 -4.21 5.46
CA ILE A 180 -9.04 -3.57 4.88
C ILE A 180 -10.05 -4.62 4.43
N ASP A 181 -9.58 -5.76 3.93
CA ASP A 181 -10.39 -6.88 3.43
C ASP A 181 -11.14 -7.66 4.52
N THR A 182 -10.87 -7.43 5.80
CA THR A 182 -11.74 -7.90 6.89
C THR A 182 -13.16 -7.33 6.80
N CYS A 183 -13.35 -6.24 6.05
CA CYS A 183 -14.68 -5.73 5.76
C CYS A 183 -15.53 -6.71 4.92
N ASP A 184 -14.92 -7.68 4.24
CA ASP A 184 -15.65 -8.71 3.49
C ASP A 184 -16.23 -9.82 4.41
N LEU A 185 -15.93 -9.80 5.73
CA LEU A 185 -16.44 -10.78 6.71
C LEU A 185 -17.93 -10.57 7.08
N SER A 186 -18.48 -9.36 6.86
CA SER A 186 -19.91 -9.08 7.07
C SER A 186 -20.42 -8.08 6.01
N PRO A 187 -21.67 -8.20 5.56
CA PRO A 187 -22.20 -7.39 4.46
C PRO A 187 -22.32 -5.89 4.76
N GLU A 188 -22.37 -5.49 6.03
CA GLU A 188 -22.49 -4.08 6.44
C GLU A 188 -21.13 -3.35 6.55
N GLN A 189 -20.03 -4.09 6.67
CA GLN A 189 -18.70 -3.53 6.89
C GLN A 189 -18.09 -2.80 5.68
N PRO A 190 -18.27 -3.21 4.40
CA PRO A 190 -17.55 -2.61 3.27
C PRO A 190 -17.77 -1.10 3.14
N LEU A 191 -19.01 -0.64 3.28
CA LEU A 191 -19.33 0.79 3.22
C LEU A 191 -18.79 1.55 4.44
N ALA A 192 -18.82 0.93 5.63
CA ALA A 192 -18.31 1.54 6.85
C ALA A 192 -16.78 1.68 6.82
N MET A 193 -16.08 0.66 6.32
CA MET A 193 -14.63 0.66 6.07
C MET A 193 -14.26 1.71 5.02
N ALA A 194 -15.01 1.81 3.93
CA ALA A 194 -14.85 2.88 2.94
C ALA A 194 -14.99 4.27 3.59
N GLY A 195 -15.99 4.46 4.44
CA GLY A 195 -16.18 5.68 5.22
C GLY A 195 -15.02 5.97 6.17
N LEU A 196 -14.38 4.96 6.76
CA LEU A 196 -13.19 5.14 7.60
C LEU A 196 -11.99 5.60 6.76
N ILE A 197 -11.74 5.00 5.60
CA ILE A 197 -10.67 5.41 4.67
C ILE A 197 -10.84 6.88 4.24
N ARG A 198 -12.08 7.29 3.92
CA ARG A 198 -12.38 8.69 3.59
C ARG A 198 -12.10 9.63 4.76
N GLU A 199 -12.47 9.23 5.97
CA GLU A 199 -12.22 10.02 7.17
C GLU A 199 -10.72 10.19 7.43
N ILE A 200 -9.93 9.12 7.24
CA ILE A 200 -8.47 9.16 7.33
C ILE A 200 -7.90 10.20 6.35
N ARG A 201 -8.29 10.14 5.07
CA ARG A 201 -7.87 11.12 4.06
C ARG A 201 -8.33 12.54 4.39
N TYR A 202 -9.57 12.70 4.84
CA TYR A 202 -10.13 14.01 5.17
C TYR A 202 -9.35 14.70 6.29
N ARG A 203 -8.99 13.95 7.35
CA ARG A 203 -8.16 14.48 8.45
C ARG A 203 -6.70 14.69 8.07
N ASN A 204 -6.21 13.96 7.07
CA ASN A 204 -4.81 13.94 6.65
C ASN A 204 -4.69 14.12 5.13
N PRO A 205 -4.97 15.32 4.57
CA PRO A 205 -5.03 15.51 3.12
C PRO A 205 -3.67 15.28 2.44
N ASP A 206 -2.57 15.59 3.12
CA ASP A 206 -1.23 15.64 2.53
C ASP A 206 -0.35 14.42 2.85
N ILE A 207 -0.91 13.34 3.40
CA ILE A 207 -0.11 12.13 3.68
C ILE A 207 -0.18 11.13 2.53
N ILE A 208 0.80 10.24 2.43
CA ILE A 208 0.74 9.10 1.51
C ILE A 208 -0.17 8.02 2.12
N LEU A 209 -1.21 7.59 1.41
CA LEU A 209 -2.05 6.45 1.81
C LEU A 209 -1.91 5.30 0.81
N ILE A 210 -1.50 4.14 1.30
CA ILE A 210 -1.43 2.91 0.51
C ILE A 210 -2.30 1.86 1.19
N GLY A 211 -3.29 1.32 0.49
CA GLY A 211 -4.12 0.24 1.03
C GLY A 211 -3.58 -1.14 0.66
N ASN A 212 -3.53 -2.08 1.60
CA ASN A 212 -3.38 -3.50 1.30
C ASN A 212 -4.74 -4.08 0.91
N ARG A 213 -4.87 -4.55 -0.34
CA ARG A 213 -6.14 -5.09 -0.86
C ARG A 213 -7.31 -4.13 -0.57
N GLY A 214 -8.38 -4.62 0.07
CA GLY A 214 -9.55 -3.82 0.44
C GLY A 214 -10.62 -3.71 -0.65
N PHE A 215 -10.66 -4.64 -1.60
CA PHE A 215 -11.53 -4.55 -2.78
C PHE A 215 -13.02 -4.55 -2.43
N GLY A 216 -13.44 -5.14 -1.32
CA GLY A 216 -14.80 -4.97 -0.77
C GLY A 216 -15.16 -3.51 -0.55
N ALA A 217 -14.33 -2.77 0.19
CA ALA A 217 -14.52 -1.35 0.45
C ALA A 217 -14.51 -0.51 -0.85
N TYR A 218 -13.60 -0.80 -1.79
CA TYR A 218 -13.56 -0.05 -3.06
C TYR A 218 -14.75 -0.35 -3.98
N ARG A 219 -15.35 -1.54 -3.88
CA ARG A 219 -16.61 -1.85 -4.57
C ARG A 219 -17.80 -1.12 -3.95
N ALA A 220 -17.83 -1.04 -2.62
CA ALA A 220 -18.87 -0.31 -1.90
C ALA A 220 -18.79 1.21 -2.13
N ASP A 221 -17.58 1.77 -2.25
CA ASP A 221 -17.34 3.15 -2.65
C ASP A 221 -16.21 3.27 -3.71
N PRO A 222 -16.56 3.22 -5.00
CA PRO A 222 -15.58 3.38 -6.09
C PRO A 222 -14.88 4.74 -6.11
N ALA A 223 -15.40 5.76 -5.40
CA ALA A 223 -14.77 7.07 -5.31
C ALA A 223 -13.40 6.98 -4.63
N ILE A 224 -13.17 5.97 -3.77
CA ILE A 224 -11.87 5.78 -3.10
C ILE A 224 -10.73 5.70 -4.12
N LEU A 225 -10.92 4.90 -5.17
CA LEU A 225 -9.94 4.77 -6.25
C LEU A 225 -10.11 5.87 -7.30
N ASN A 226 -11.35 6.20 -7.67
CA ASN A 226 -11.61 7.13 -8.76
C ASN A 226 -11.14 8.56 -8.49
N ASP A 227 -11.25 8.99 -7.23
CA ASP A 227 -10.86 10.33 -6.77
C ASP A 227 -9.49 10.33 -6.08
N LYS A 228 -8.80 9.18 -6.08
CA LYS A 228 -7.50 8.98 -5.42
C LYS A 228 -7.53 9.37 -3.94
N VAL A 229 -8.56 8.92 -3.22
CA VAL A 229 -8.60 8.98 -1.74
C VAL A 229 -7.40 8.23 -1.16
N ILE A 230 -6.98 7.15 -1.81
CA ILE A 230 -5.68 6.51 -1.59
C ILE A 230 -4.73 6.77 -2.77
N ASP A 231 -3.44 6.82 -2.48
CA ASP A 231 -2.38 7.08 -3.47
C ASP A 231 -1.87 5.80 -4.12
N GLY A 232 -1.99 4.66 -3.43
CA GLY A 232 -1.58 3.37 -3.94
C GLY A 232 -2.37 2.19 -3.38
N VAL A 233 -2.25 1.05 -4.05
CA VAL A 233 -2.78 -0.24 -3.62
C VAL A 233 -1.64 -1.27 -3.67
N MET A 234 -1.46 -1.99 -2.56
CA MET A 234 -0.67 -3.21 -2.52
C MET A 234 -1.59 -4.42 -2.71
N PHE A 235 -1.18 -5.35 -3.55
CA PHE A 235 -1.86 -6.62 -3.76
C PHE A 235 -0.99 -7.76 -3.22
N GLU A 236 -1.36 -8.28 -2.05
CA GLU A 236 -0.65 -9.35 -1.36
C GLU A 236 -1.54 -10.58 -1.17
N CYS A 237 -1.40 -11.71 -1.84
CA CYS A 237 -0.43 -12.05 -2.86
C CYS A 237 -1.01 -11.85 -4.26
N PHE A 238 -0.18 -11.44 -5.21
CA PHE A 238 -0.62 -11.27 -6.59
C PHE A 238 -0.39 -12.53 -7.42
N THR A 239 0.70 -13.25 -7.17
CA THR A 239 1.17 -14.41 -7.96
C THR A 239 1.57 -15.61 -7.10
N THR A 240 2.27 -15.41 -5.98
CA THR A 240 2.79 -16.49 -5.13
C THR A 240 2.51 -16.25 -3.65
N ILE A 241 2.05 -17.28 -2.96
CA ILE A 241 1.56 -17.23 -1.58
C ILE A 241 2.44 -18.09 -0.66
N HIS A 242 2.60 -17.70 0.60
CA HIS A 242 3.14 -18.58 1.62
C HIS A 242 2.08 -19.58 2.05
N ASP A 243 2.35 -20.88 1.89
CA ASP A 243 1.45 -21.92 2.35
C ASP A 243 1.83 -22.34 3.77
N PHE A 244 1.05 -21.90 4.76
CA PHE A 244 1.31 -22.19 6.18
C PHE A 244 1.23 -23.68 6.52
N ASN A 245 0.51 -24.49 5.74
CA ASN A 245 0.45 -25.93 5.96
C ASN A 245 1.72 -26.62 5.44
N LEU A 246 2.26 -26.12 4.32
CA LEU A 246 3.45 -26.68 3.69
C LEU A 246 4.75 -26.04 4.21
N GLY A 247 4.67 -24.89 4.88
CA GLY A 247 5.81 -24.13 5.39
C GLY A 247 6.65 -23.45 4.31
N HIS A 248 6.24 -23.48 3.03
CA HIS A 248 6.99 -22.90 1.92
C HIS A 248 6.09 -22.18 0.92
N PRO A 249 6.65 -21.27 0.10
CA PRO A 249 5.87 -20.56 -0.91
C PRO A 249 5.44 -21.43 -2.08
N ARG A 250 4.25 -21.15 -2.62
CA ARG A 250 3.73 -21.79 -3.84
C ARG A 250 3.07 -20.77 -4.77
N MET A 251 2.84 -21.19 -6.01
CA MET A 251 2.00 -20.40 -6.92
C MET A 251 0.54 -20.41 -6.43
N LEU A 252 -0.15 -19.28 -6.64
CA LEU A 252 -1.59 -19.21 -6.49
C LEU A 252 -2.31 -20.20 -7.41
N SER A 253 -3.53 -20.60 -7.01
CA SER A 253 -4.39 -21.45 -7.84
C SER A 253 -4.79 -20.73 -9.14
N LYS A 254 -5.33 -21.46 -10.12
CA LYS A 254 -5.80 -20.82 -11.37
C LYS A 254 -6.95 -19.86 -11.09
N GLU A 255 -7.81 -20.24 -10.16
CA GLU A 255 -8.97 -19.50 -9.71
C GLU A 255 -8.55 -18.19 -9.05
N ASP A 256 -7.56 -18.22 -8.14
CA ASP A 256 -7.01 -17.03 -7.50
C ASP A 256 -6.31 -16.10 -8.51
N LEU A 257 -5.56 -16.66 -9.46
CA LEU A 257 -4.90 -15.88 -10.51
C LEU A 257 -5.92 -15.19 -11.44
N LEU A 258 -7.04 -15.86 -11.72
CA LEU A 258 -8.14 -15.30 -12.49
C LEU A 258 -8.88 -14.22 -11.70
N PHE A 259 -9.14 -14.46 -10.41
CA PHE A 259 -9.70 -13.44 -9.52
C PHE A 259 -8.83 -12.18 -9.48
N ASN A 260 -7.51 -12.35 -9.30
CA ASN A 260 -6.55 -11.24 -9.31
C ASN A 260 -6.53 -10.50 -10.65
N HIS A 261 -6.72 -11.21 -11.77
CA HIS A 261 -6.86 -10.58 -13.09
C HIS A 261 -8.12 -9.72 -13.17
N VAL A 262 -9.27 -10.23 -12.74
CA VAL A 262 -10.55 -9.50 -12.73
C VAL A 262 -10.47 -8.24 -11.86
N ILE A 263 -9.93 -8.36 -10.65
CA ILE A 263 -9.72 -7.20 -9.76
C ILE A 263 -8.83 -6.15 -10.45
N PHE A 264 -7.78 -6.60 -11.14
CA PHE A 264 -6.92 -5.68 -11.86
C PHE A 264 -7.66 -4.97 -13.00
N THR A 265 -8.36 -5.70 -13.86
CA THR A 265 -9.03 -5.11 -15.03
C THR A 265 -10.11 -4.13 -14.62
N ASP A 266 -10.87 -4.46 -13.59
CA ASP A 266 -12.09 -3.73 -13.23
C ASP A 266 -11.78 -2.50 -12.36
N TYR A 267 -10.77 -2.59 -11.49
CA TYR A 267 -10.50 -1.55 -10.47
C TYR A 267 -9.10 -0.95 -10.59
N LEU A 268 -8.06 -1.77 -10.70
CA LEU A 268 -6.69 -1.28 -10.56
C LEU A 268 -6.11 -0.69 -11.85
N GLN A 269 -6.48 -1.20 -13.02
CA GLN A 269 -6.03 -0.65 -14.30
C GLN A 269 -6.57 0.78 -14.52
N PRO A 270 -7.87 1.09 -14.28
CA PRO A 270 -8.36 2.45 -14.32
C PRO A 270 -7.67 3.37 -13.30
N PHE A 271 -7.45 2.88 -12.08
CA PHE A 271 -6.74 3.61 -11.03
C PHE A 271 -5.29 3.94 -11.43
N GLN A 272 -4.56 2.96 -11.96
CA GLN A 272 -3.20 3.13 -12.45
C GLN A 272 -3.11 4.14 -13.59
N LYS A 273 -4.05 4.10 -14.55
CA LYS A 273 -4.13 5.09 -15.66
C LYS A 273 -4.30 6.53 -15.17
N LYS A 274 -4.86 6.73 -13.97
CA LYS A 274 -5.01 8.04 -13.30
C LYS A 274 -3.80 8.42 -12.41
N GLY A 275 -2.72 7.63 -12.47
CA GLY A 275 -1.51 7.82 -11.67
C GLY A 275 -1.53 7.11 -10.31
N GLY A 276 -2.45 6.19 -10.06
CA GLY A 276 -2.44 5.34 -8.88
C GLY A 276 -1.21 4.42 -8.85
N ILE A 277 -0.59 4.26 -7.67
CA ILE A 277 0.58 3.40 -7.49
C ILE A 277 0.11 1.96 -7.25
N LEU A 278 0.65 1.01 -8.00
CA LEU A 278 0.36 -0.42 -7.81
C LEU A 278 1.59 -1.15 -7.29
N LEU A 279 1.47 -1.75 -6.10
CA LEU A 279 2.51 -2.57 -5.46
C LEU A 279 2.04 -4.02 -5.42
N SER A 280 2.94 -4.98 -5.65
CA SER A 280 2.64 -6.41 -5.46
C SER A 280 3.62 -7.00 -4.45
N LEU A 281 3.10 -7.56 -3.37
CA LEU A 281 3.88 -8.33 -2.40
C LEU A 281 3.59 -9.80 -2.62
N ASP A 282 4.63 -10.57 -2.91
CA ASP A 282 4.56 -11.99 -3.20
C ASP A 282 5.62 -12.72 -2.35
N TYR A 283 5.37 -13.99 -2.04
CA TYR A 283 6.28 -14.79 -1.23
C TYR A 283 7.01 -15.80 -2.11
N GLY A 284 8.34 -15.84 -2.01
CA GLY A 284 9.17 -16.66 -2.90
C GLY A 284 10.50 -17.13 -2.32
N ALA A 285 10.82 -16.72 -1.09
CA ALA A 285 11.95 -17.24 -0.33
C ALA A 285 11.43 -17.93 0.94
N GLU A 286 12.02 -19.09 1.28
CA GLU A 286 11.80 -19.70 2.59
C GLU A 286 12.40 -18.80 3.68
N SER A 287 11.73 -18.71 4.82
CA SER A 287 12.32 -18.21 6.06
C SER A 287 13.38 -19.21 6.52
N GLY A 288 14.63 -18.95 6.11
CA GLY A 288 15.72 -19.94 6.17
C GLY A 288 15.83 -20.66 4.83
N ALA A 289 16.92 -20.44 4.09
CA ALA A 289 17.09 -20.93 2.73
C ALA A 289 16.91 -22.46 2.61
N PRO A 290 16.33 -22.97 1.51
CA PRO A 290 16.23 -24.41 1.32
C PRO A 290 17.62 -25.03 1.25
N SER A 291 17.83 -26.11 2.01
CA SER A 291 19.10 -26.84 2.08
C SER A 291 19.40 -27.66 0.82
N GLU A 292 18.46 -27.77 -0.11
CA GLU A 292 18.54 -28.67 -1.27
C GLU A 292 18.44 -27.91 -2.61
N ALA A 293 19.25 -28.32 -3.58
CA ALA A 293 19.42 -27.62 -4.87
C ALA A 293 18.15 -27.62 -5.74
N GLU A 294 17.26 -28.62 -5.59
CA GLU A 294 16.00 -28.71 -6.33
C GLU A 294 14.98 -27.69 -5.82
N SER A 295 14.79 -27.57 -4.50
CA SER A 295 13.97 -26.52 -3.88
C SER A 295 14.49 -25.11 -4.25
N MET A 296 15.81 -24.93 -4.32
CA MET A 296 16.41 -23.68 -4.79
C MET A 296 16.07 -23.35 -6.28
N SER A 297 15.94 -24.36 -7.14
CA SER A 297 15.54 -24.19 -8.54
C SER A 297 14.06 -23.82 -8.66
N GLU A 298 13.20 -24.44 -7.86
CA GLU A 298 11.77 -24.15 -7.82
C GLU A 298 11.48 -22.75 -7.24
N ALA A 299 12.12 -22.39 -6.12
CA ALA A 299 12.03 -21.06 -5.54
C ALA A 299 12.47 -19.97 -6.55
N ARG A 300 13.58 -20.20 -7.28
CA ARG A 300 14.02 -19.30 -8.36
C ARG A 300 12.99 -19.19 -9.49
N SER A 301 12.30 -20.28 -9.82
CA SER A 301 11.23 -20.27 -10.82
C SER A 301 10.03 -19.44 -10.34
N LEU A 302 9.59 -19.60 -9.09
CA LEU A 302 8.49 -18.83 -8.51
C LEU A 302 8.77 -17.33 -8.49
N VAL A 303 9.97 -16.95 -8.02
CA VAL A 303 10.43 -15.56 -8.02
C VAL A 303 10.40 -14.97 -9.44
N SER A 304 10.93 -15.69 -10.43
CA SER A 304 10.95 -15.24 -11.83
C SER A 304 9.54 -15.05 -12.40
N ILE A 305 8.62 -15.98 -12.10
CA ILE A 305 7.22 -15.91 -12.55
C ILE A 305 6.50 -14.71 -11.91
N ALA A 306 6.63 -14.53 -10.60
CA ALA A 306 6.03 -13.42 -9.87
C ALA A 306 6.52 -12.06 -10.40
N LEU A 307 7.84 -11.91 -10.59
CA LEU A 307 8.43 -10.69 -11.16
C LEU A 307 7.99 -10.42 -12.60
N SER A 308 7.88 -11.46 -13.43
CA SER A 308 7.40 -11.32 -14.81
C SER A 308 5.93 -10.88 -14.82
N ARG A 309 5.08 -11.56 -14.06
CA ARG A 309 3.64 -11.28 -14.04
C ARG A 309 3.36 -9.90 -13.45
N ALA A 310 4.00 -9.51 -12.35
CA ALA A 310 3.86 -8.17 -11.81
C ALA A 310 4.24 -7.09 -12.83
N ARG A 311 5.33 -7.30 -13.58
CA ARG A 311 5.76 -6.39 -14.65
C ARG A 311 4.73 -6.29 -15.78
N ASP A 312 4.16 -7.41 -16.21
CA ASP A 312 3.16 -7.44 -17.30
C ASP A 312 1.89 -6.65 -16.95
N TYR A 313 1.58 -6.53 -15.66
CA TYR A 313 0.45 -5.75 -15.13
C TYR A 313 0.86 -4.34 -14.66
N GLY A 314 2.13 -3.98 -14.80
CA GLY A 314 2.66 -2.66 -14.41
C GLY A 314 2.76 -2.44 -12.89
N PHE A 315 2.83 -3.51 -12.10
CA PHE A 315 3.11 -3.44 -10.67
C PHE A 315 4.59 -3.16 -10.38
N ILE A 316 4.83 -2.48 -9.27
CA ILE A 316 6.12 -2.46 -8.59
C ILE A 316 6.14 -3.68 -7.66
N SER A 317 7.04 -4.63 -7.89
CA SER A 317 7.03 -5.92 -7.20
C SER A 317 8.07 -6.03 -6.10
N LEU A 318 7.67 -6.68 -5.01
CA LEU A 318 8.51 -7.13 -3.91
C LEU A 318 8.27 -8.62 -3.73
N ILE A 319 9.33 -9.42 -3.82
CA ILE A 319 9.29 -10.82 -3.42
C ILE A 319 10.02 -10.95 -2.08
N SER A 320 9.33 -11.43 -1.05
CA SER A 320 9.85 -11.44 0.33
C SER A 320 9.68 -12.81 1.02
N THR A 321 10.13 -12.87 2.28
CA THR A 321 9.77 -13.89 3.28
C THR A 321 8.44 -13.51 3.94
N VAL A 322 7.70 -14.49 4.48
CA VAL A 322 6.43 -14.24 5.17
C VAL A 322 6.57 -13.35 6.42
N ASN A 323 7.74 -13.38 7.05
CA ASN A 323 8.03 -12.57 8.24
C ASN A 323 8.41 -11.11 7.91
N LEU A 324 8.65 -10.78 6.64
CA LEU A 324 9.07 -9.44 6.19
C LEU A 324 10.32 -8.94 6.94
N ASP A 325 11.23 -9.83 7.26
CA ASP A 325 12.43 -9.60 8.05
C ASP A 325 13.72 -9.46 7.21
N SER A 326 13.57 -9.37 5.88
CA SER A 326 14.67 -9.18 4.94
C SER A 326 14.51 -7.89 4.14
N VAL A 327 15.54 -7.04 4.16
CA VAL A 327 15.62 -5.86 3.28
C VAL A 327 15.97 -6.26 1.84
N LYS A 328 16.65 -7.39 1.66
CA LYS A 328 17.04 -7.92 0.35
C LYS A 328 15.81 -8.51 -0.35
N ALA A 329 15.10 -7.65 -1.07
CA ALA A 329 14.14 -8.07 -2.06
C ALA A 329 14.86 -8.57 -3.31
N ILE A 330 14.34 -9.64 -3.93
CA ILE A 330 14.73 -9.95 -5.30
C ILE A 330 13.91 -9.03 -6.21
N GLU A 331 14.33 -7.77 -6.36
CA GLU A 331 13.74 -6.87 -7.37
C GLU A 331 14.29 -7.18 -8.77
N GLY A 332 13.37 -7.32 -9.73
CA GLY A 332 13.66 -7.95 -11.01
C GLY A 332 14.48 -7.13 -12.00
N LYS A 333 15.81 -7.14 -11.88
CA LYS A 333 16.69 -7.23 -13.06
C LYS A 333 16.83 -8.70 -13.49
N VAL A 334 15.70 -9.33 -13.83
CA VAL A 334 15.73 -10.67 -14.47
C VAL A 334 16.33 -10.49 -15.86
N SER A 335 17.51 -11.07 -16.10
CA SER A 335 18.17 -10.96 -17.40
C SER A 335 17.30 -11.55 -18.51
N SER A 336 17.36 -10.95 -19.69
CA SER A 336 16.61 -11.37 -20.90
C SER A 336 16.91 -12.81 -21.34
N ALA A 337 17.92 -13.46 -20.75
CA ALA A 337 18.25 -14.87 -20.94
C ALA A 337 17.33 -15.81 -20.14
N MET A 338 16.89 -15.41 -18.94
CA MET A 338 16.05 -16.25 -18.08
C MET A 338 14.59 -16.27 -18.55
N ILE A 339 14.07 -15.14 -19.04
CA ILE A 339 12.76 -15.02 -19.70
C ILE A 339 12.69 -15.91 -20.95
N ARG A 340 13.78 -15.99 -21.74
CA ARG A 340 13.85 -16.86 -22.92
C ARG A 340 13.84 -18.35 -22.56
N LYS A 341 14.43 -18.73 -21.44
CA LYS A 341 14.51 -20.13 -21.00
C LYS A 341 13.19 -20.65 -20.42
N TYR A 342 12.41 -19.81 -19.73
CA TYR A 342 11.23 -20.25 -18.99
C TYR A 342 9.89 -19.58 -19.38
N GLY A 343 9.91 -18.46 -20.11
CA GLY A 343 8.73 -17.58 -20.28
C GLY A 343 7.84 -17.82 -21.50
N LYS A 344 8.24 -18.65 -22.49
CA LYS A 344 7.41 -18.85 -23.70
C LYS A 344 6.96 -20.29 -23.98
N ASN A 345 7.68 -21.31 -23.50
CA ASN A 345 7.43 -22.70 -23.92
C ASN A 345 6.82 -23.61 -22.83
N SER A 346 6.82 -23.22 -21.55
CA SER A 346 6.27 -24.07 -20.48
C SER A 346 4.76 -23.87 -20.25
N MET A 347 4.26 -22.65 -20.43
CA MET A 347 2.86 -22.31 -20.16
C MET A 347 1.90 -22.85 -21.22
N ALA A 348 2.26 -22.75 -22.51
CA ALA A 348 1.46 -23.29 -23.60
C ALA A 348 1.40 -24.83 -23.60
N ARG A 349 2.47 -25.52 -23.18
CA ARG A 349 2.47 -26.99 -23.07
C ARG A 349 1.68 -27.50 -21.88
N LYS A 350 1.72 -26.81 -20.73
CA LYS A 350 0.97 -27.20 -19.53
C LYS A 350 -0.53 -26.88 -19.61
N LEU A 351 -0.94 -25.90 -20.42
CA LEU A 351 -2.35 -25.65 -20.70
C LEU A 351 -2.91 -26.68 -21.71
N ASN A 352 -2.18 -27.00 -22.78
CA ASN A 352 -2.62 -28.01 -23.77
C ASN A 352 -2.61 -29.45 -23.23
N SER A 353 -1.76 -29.80 -22.26
CA SER A 353 -1.75 -31.14 -21.66
C SER A 353 -2.93 -31.40 -20.71
N ALA A 354 -3.60 -30.34 -20.24
CA ALA A 354 -4.78 -30.43 -19.39
C ALA A 354 -6.08 -30.56 -20.19
N GLU A 355 -6.09 -30.13 -21.46
CA GLU A 355 -7.21 -30.37 -22.39
C GLU A 355 -7.16 -31.80 -22.96
N ASN A 356 -5.98 -32.35 -23.24
CA ASN A 356 -5.84 -33.72 -23.76
C ASN A 356 -6.11 -34.84 -22.74
N THR A 357 -6.12 -34.54 -21.43
CA THR A 357 -6.41 -35.53 -20.38
C THR A 357 -7.90 -35.60 -20.00
N ARG A 358 -8.75 -34.69 -20.49
CA ARG A 358 -10.21 -34.72 -20.30
C ARG A 358 -10.99 -35.33 -21.47
N GLY A 359 -10.32 -35.74 -22.55
CA GLY A 359 -10.95 -36.29 -23.75
C GLY A 359 -10.89 -37.81 -23.91
N ASN A 360 -10.40 -38.56 -22.91
CA ASN A 360 -10.08 -39.98 -23.10
C ASN A 360 -10.53 -40.90 -21.95
N SER A 361 -11.68 -40.62 -21.34
CA SER A 361 -12.28 -41.49 -20.32
C SER A 361 -13.78 -41.73 -20.54
N ASP A 362 -14.21 -41.86 -21.79
CA ASP A 362 -15.59 -42.29 -22.08
C ASP A 362 -15.66 -43.10 -23.39
N SER A 363 -15.13 -44.33 -23.34
CA SER A 363 -15.55 -45.41 -24.24
C SER A 363 -15.02 -46.75 -23.73
N GLY A 364 -15.88 -47.49 -23.03
CA GLY A 364 -15.67 -48.92 -22.82
C GLY A 364 -16.15 -49.40 -21.46
N GLU A 365 -17.38 -49.87 -21.39
CA GLU A 365 -17.64 -51.26 -21.02
C GLU A 365 -19.08 -51.65 -21.38
N ASN A 366 -19.17 -52.79 -22.08
CA ASN A 366 -20.36 -53.60 -22.28
C ASN A 366 -20.67 -54.40 -21.02
#